data_AF-A0A2V9W4B7-F1
#
_entry.id   AF-A0A2V9W4B7-F1
#
_cell.length_a   1.000
_cell.length_b   1.000
_cell.length_c   1.000
_cell.angle_alpha   90.00
_cell.angle_beta   90.00
_cell.angle_gamma   90.00
#
_symmetry.space_group_name_H-M   'P 1'
#
loop_
_entity.id
_entity.type
_entity.pdbx_description
1 polymer ?
#
loop_
_entity_poly.entity_id
_entity_poly.type
_entity_poly.pdbx_seq_one_letter_code
_entity_poly.pdbx_strand_id
1 'polypeptide(L)'
;MQGNNVFLIESEQSSHRLVFNGQQIGTFASLDAAEREGTELAERAFPGVTLRFELDFKWTLSDLEIRSATVEAPSEHPVQPEASVRS
;
A
#
# COMPACT_ATOMS: atom_id res chain seq x y z
N MET A 1 16.65 1.87 -1.04
CA MET A 1 15.71 1.81 -2.18
C MET A 1 14.43 2.48 -1.73
N GLN A 2 14.22 3.74 -2.12
CA GLN A 2 12.95 4.43 -1.90
C GLN A 2 11.96 3.83 -2.91
N GLY A 3 11.15 2.89 -2.44
CA GLY A 3 10.05 2.35 -3.22
C GLY A 3 8.76 2.91 -2.64
N ASN A 4 7.95 3.57 -3.47
CA ASN A 4 6.57 3.82 -3.12
C ASN A 4 5.91 2.45 -2.88
N ASN A 5 5.50 2.18 -1.65
CA ASN A 5 4.90 0.90 -1.30
C ASN A 5 3.42 0.99 -1.66
N VAL A 6 3.04 0.29 -2.71
CA VAL A 6 1.69 0.33 -3.28
C VAL A 6 0.95 -0.95 -2.93
N PHE A 7 -0.20 -0.80 -2.28
CA PHE A 7 -1.17 -1.84 -2.06
C PHE A 7 -2.32 -1.67 -3.05
N LEU A 8 -2.72 -2.77 -3.69
CA LEU A 8 -3.77 -2.80 -4.68
C LEU A 8 -4.70 -3.96 -4.36
N ILE A 9 -6.00 -3.70 -4.35
CA ILE A 9 -7.04 -4.73 -4.27
C ILE A 9 -7.79 -4.72 -5.59
N GLU A 10 -7.69 -5.82 -6.32
CA GLU A 10 -8.47 -6.09 -7.53
C GLU A 10 -9.66 -6.94 -7.14
N SER A 11 -10.86 -6.40 -7.31
CA SER A 11 -12.12 -7.04 -6.97
C SER A 11 -12.85 -7.44 -8.24
N GLU A 12 -12.88 -8.73 -8.51
CA GLU A 12 -13.77 -9.35 -9.50
C GLU A 12 -15.05 -9.84 -8.79
N GLN A 13 -16.08 -10.20 -9.57
CA GLN A 13 -17.45 -10.51 -9.11
C GLN A 13 -17.56 -11.40 -7.84
N SER A 14 -16.58 -12.25 -7.54
CA SER A 14 -16.57 -13.09 -6.32
C SER A 14 -15.17 -13.31 -5.74
N SER A 15 -14.20 -12.50 -6.12
CA SER A 15 -12.79 -12.72 -5.80
C SER A 15 -12.06 -11.39 -5.61
N HIS A 16 -11.40 -11.25 -4.47
CA HIS A 16 -10.66 -10.03 -4.11
C HIS A 16 -9.18 -10.36 -3.98
N ARG A 17 -8.38 -9.95 -4.97
CA ARG A 17 -6.94 -10.20 -5.01
C ARG A 17 -6.18 -9.02 -4.40
N LEU A 18 -5.39 -9.29 -3.37
CA LEU A 18 -4.46 -8.32 -2.79
C LEU A 18 -3.09 -8.44 -3.46
N VAL A 19 -2.58 -7.31 -3.95
CA VAL A 19 -1.28 -7.17 -4.60
C VAL A 19 -0.48 -6.10 -3.87
N PHE A 20 0.77 -6.40 -3.53
CA PHE A 20 1.71 -5.49 -2.90
C PHE A 20 2.94 -5.32 -3.79
N ASN A 21 3.22 -4.09 -4.24
CA ASN A 21 4.32 -3.78 -5.16
C ASN A 21 4.38 -4.69 -6.40
N GLY A 22 3.21 -5.07 -6.94
CA GLY A 22 3.09 -5.97 -8.09
C GLY A 22 3.18 -7.47 -7.76
N GLN A 23 3.41 -7.84 -6.51
CA GLN A 23 3.39 -9.23 -6.06
C GLN A 23 2.03 -9.59 -5.45
N GLN A 24 1.41 -10.66 -5.94
CA GLN A 24 0.18 -11.19 -5.34
C GLN A 24 0.47 -11.73 -3.94
N ILE A 25 -0.24 -11.21 -2.94
CA ILE A 25 -0.16 -11.65 -1.55
C ILE A 25 -1.17 -12.78 -1.31
N GLY A 26 -2.39 -12.60 -1.81
CA GLY A 26 -3.46 -13.57 -1.61
C GLY A 26 -4.74 -13.22 -2.34
N THR A 27 -5.69 -14.14 -2.30
CA THR A 27 -7.04 -13.98 -2.82
C THR A 27 -8.03 -14.24 -1.70
N PHE A 28 -9.00 -13.35 -1.54
CA PHE A 28 -9.94 -13.33 -0.43
C PHE A 28 -11.38 -13.42 -0.94
N ALA A 29 -12.24 -14.03 -0.12
CA ALA A 29 -13.66 -14.21 -0.43
C ALA A 29 -14.50 -12.93 -0.24
N SER A 30 -13.95 -11.92 0.42
CA SER A 30 -14.59 -10.61 0.61
C SER A 30 -13.58 -9.48 0.55
N LEU A 31 -14.07 -8.30 0.16
CA LEU A 31 -13.28 -7.07 0.10
C LEU A 31 -12.75 -6.67 1.48
N ASP A 32 -13.60 -6.78 2.51
CA ASP A 32 -13.23 -6.51 3.90
C ASP A 32 -12.05 -7.40 4.37
N ALA A 33 -12.04 -8.67 3.97
CA ALA A 33 -10.93 -9.56 4.30
C ALA A 33 -9.62 -9.15 3.59
N ALA A 34 -9.70 -8.69 2.33
CA ALA A 34 -8.54 -8.19 1.60
C ALA A 34 -8.01 -6.87 2.19
N GLU A 35 -8.90 -5.95 2.58
CA GLU A 35 -8.53 -4.67 3.20
C GLU A 35 -7.91 -4.88 4.59
N ARG A 36 -8.45 -5.81 5.39
CA ARG A 36 -7.91 -6.16 6.70
C ARG A 36 -6.52 -6.77 6.60
N GLU A 37 -6.33 -7.74 5.71
CA GLU A 37 -5.01 -8.35 5.49
C GLU A 37 -4.00 -7.31 4.98
N GLY A 38 -4.40 -6.45 4.05
CA GLY A 38 -3.56 -5.36 3.56
C GLY A 38 -3.11 -4.44 4.70
N THR A 39 -4.04 -4.06 5.57
CA THR A 39 -3.78 -3.22 6.75
C THR A 39 -2.83 -3.90 7.72
N GLU A 40 -3.06 -5.16 8.07
CA GLU A 40 -2.18 -5.95 8.95
C GLU A 40 -0.76 -6.05 8.36
N LEU A 41 -0.65 -6.25 7.04
CA LEU A 41 0.64 -6.31 6.35
C LEU A 41 1.35 -4.95 6.38
N ALA A 42 0.63 -3.86 6.19
CA ALA A 42 1.19 -2.52 6.29
C ALA A 42 1.62 -2.16 7.71
N GLU A 43 0.84 -2.49 8.74
CA GLU A 43 1.23 -2.26 10.13
C GLU A 43 2.49 -3.04 10.49
N ARG A 44 2.63 -4.27 9.96
CA ARG A 44 3.80 -5.12 10.17
C ARG A 44 5.04 -4.63 9.41
N ALA A 45 4.87 -4.15 8.19
CA ALA A 45 5.96 -3.66 7.35
C ALA A 45 6.37 -2.22 7.71
N PHE A 46 5.41 -1.41 8.13
CA PHE A 46 5.52 0.01 8.43
C PHE A 46 4.80 0.32 9.75
N PRO A 47 5.47 0.16 10.90
CA PRO A 47 4.85 0.39 12.19
C PRO A 47 4.35 1.84 12.31
N GLY A 48 3.08 1.99 12.71
CA GLY A 48 2.42 3.29 12.89
C GLY A 48 1.74 3.86 11.65
N VAL A 49 1.67 3.09 10.56
CA VAL A 49 0.98 3.51 9.33
C VAL A 49 -0.40 2.86 9.26
N THR A 50 -1.42 3.65 8.93
CA THR A 50 -2.77 3.15 8.63
C THR A 50 -3.00 3.22 7.13
N LEU A 51 -3.30 2.07 6.51
CA LEU A 51 -3.74 2.05 5.12
C LEU A 51 -5.18 2.52 5.01
N ARG A 52 -5.44 3.38 4.02
CA ARG A 52 -6.81 3.68 3.58
C ARG A 52 -6.91 3.34 2.11
N PHE A 53 -7.66 2.29 1.81
CA PHE A 53 -7.96 1.89 0.43
C PHE A 53 -8.97 2.87 -0.15
N GLU A 54 -8.54 3.59 -1.19
CA GLU A 54 -9.41 4.49 -1.94
C GLU A 54 -9.81 3.82 -3.25
N LEU A 55 -11.07 4.01 -3.64
CA LEU A 55 -11.59 3.47 -4.89
C LEU A 55 -10.98 4.26 -6.06
N ASP A 56 -10.21 3.57 -6.91
CA ASP A 56 -9.63 4.17 -8.10
C ASP A 56 -10.68 4.13 -9.22
N PHE A 57 -11.51 5.17 -9.29
CA PHE A 57 -12.55 5.34 -10.30
C PHE A 57 -12.02 5.47 -11.72
N LYS A 58 -10.71 5.59 -11.90
CA LYS A 58 -10.09 5.61 -13.22
C LYS A 58 -10.08 4.22 -13.85
N TRP A 59 -10.20 3.15 -13.06
CA TRP A 59 -10.12 1.74 -13.49
C TRP A 59 -11.37 0.90 -13.16
N THR A 60 -12.53 1.52 -13.00
CA THR A 60 -13.80 0.78 -13.01
C THR A 60 -14.11 0.33 -14.45
N LEU A 61 -13.45 -0.72 -14.91
CA LEU A 61 -13.93 -1.50 -16.06
C LEU A 61 -15.18 -2.26 -15.59
N SER A 62 -16.15 -2.50 -16.47
CA SER A 62 -17.54 -2.89 -16.12
C SER A 62 -17.71 -4.09 -15.17
N ASP A 63 -16.67 -4.88 -14.91
CA ASP A 63 -16.66 -6.06 -14.03
C ASP A 63 -15.51 -6.05 -12.98
N LEU A 64 -14.68 -5.00 -12.92
CA LEU A 64 -13.47 -4.94 -12.08
C LEU A 64 -13.43 -3.65 -11.25
N GLU A 65 -13.52 -3.79 -9.93
CA GLU A 65 -13.27 -2.70 -8.98
C GLU A 65 -11.81 -2.74 -8.52
N ILE A 66 -11.10 -1.61 -8.63
CA ILE A 66 -9.73 -1.47 -8.16
C ILE A 66 -9.67 -0.45 -7.03
N ARG A 67 -9.13 -0.87 -5.89
CA ARG A 67 -8.79 0.02 -4.77
C ARG A 67 -7.28 0.06 -4.58
N SER A 68 -6.74 1.24 -4.35
CA SER A 68 -5.32 1.40 -4.08
C SER A 68 -5.06 2.19 -2.81
N ALA A 69 -3.95 1.88 -2.16
CA ALA A 69 -3.44 2.62 -1.02
C ALA A 69 -1.93 2.73 -1.16
N THR A 70 -1.40 3.94 -1.01
CA THR A 70 0.04 4.19 -1.09
C THR A 70 0.57 4.53 0.29
N VAL A 71 1.64 3.86 0.70
CA VAL A 71 2.38 4.20 1.92
C VAL A 71 3.69 4.85 1.53
N GLU A 72 3.81 6.12 1.88
CA GLU A 72 5.09 6.80 1.91
C GLU A 72 5.82 6.34 3.16
N ALA A 73 6.87 5.53 3.00
CA ALA A 73 7.74 5.21 4.12
C ALA A 73 8.30 6.53 4.68
N PRO A 74 8.33 6.72 6.02
CA PRO A 74 8.94 7.90 6.59
C PRO A 74 10.37 7.97 6.06
N SER A 75 10.66 9.05 5.35
CA SER A 75 12.02 9.31 4.92
C SER A 75 12.85 9.39 6.19
N GLU A 76 13.74 8.42 6.41
CA GLU A 76 14.97 8.70 7.11
C GLU A 76 15.67 9.76 6.25
N HIS A 77 15.32 11.03 6.47
CA HIS A 77 16.22 12.10 6.11
C HIS A 77 17.52 11.75 6.85
N PRO A 78 18.63 11.48 6.16
CA PRO A 78 19.90 11.60 6.83
C PRO A 78 19.95 13.08 7.22
N VAL A 79 19.79 13.35 8.50
CA VAL A 79 20.24 14.61 9.09
C VAL A 79 21.67 14.78 8.62
N GLN A 80 21.88 15.63 7.63
CA GLN A 80 23.23 15.96 7.18
C GLN A 80 23.91 16.54 8.42
N PRO A 81 24.99 15.94 8.94
CA PRO A 81 25.75 16.63 9.96
C PRO A 81 26.26 17.89 9.27
N GLU A 82 25.82 19.06 9.73
CA GLU A 82 26.44 20.32 9.37
C GLU A 82 27.91 20.22 9.76
N ALA A 83 28.73 19.84 8.78
CA ALA A 83 30.16 20.02 8.83
C ALA A 83 30.42 21.53 8.71
N SER A 84 30.21 22.25 9.80
CA SER A 84 30.76 23.60 9.96
C SER A 84 32.05 23.49 10.76
N VAL A 85 33.08 22.99 10.09
CA VAL A 85 34.47 23.34 10.39
C VAL A 85 34.70 24.72 9.82
N ARG A 86 35.03 25.68 10.70
CA ARG A 86 35.84 26.91 10.54
C ARG A 86 35.32 27.97 11.53
N SER A 87 36.11 28.65 12.34
CA SER A 87 37.56 28.72 12.57
C SER A 87 37.78 29.33 13.95
#